data_AF-A0A351HCN8-F1
#
_entry.id   AF-A0A351HCN8-F1
#
_cell.length_a   1.000
_cell.length_b   1.000
_cell.length_c   1.000
_cell.angle_alpha   90.00
_cell.angle_beta   90.00
_cell.angle_gamma   90.00
#
_symmetry.space_group_name_H-M   'P 1'
#
loop_
_entity.id
_entity.type
_entity.pdbx_description
1 polymer ?
#
loop_
_entity_poly.entity_id
_entity_poly.type
_entity_poly.pdbx_seq_one_letter_code
_entity_poly.pdbx_strand_id
1 'polypeptide(L)'
;MTTLETGLRVSKNKASASRAGFTLLEIILVFALIALAASVIIANFTTFLNFEDRVDPEETLRAAIRSARFQAASGRGEATLRFDKDTGTLVVEPGERFPLNPNFAKESRGEIRFYLVPPAEGMGPFPDAVRTQLETKEVRFAPDRSSSPFVAEIDNGQGTPVRLVFDPFSSLVRSPE
;
A
#
# COMPACT_ATOMS: atom_id res chain seq x y z
N MET A 1 1.42 -99.04 -34.88
CA MET A 1 0.57 -98.15 -35.72
C MET A 1 -0.12 -97.19 -34.77
N THR A 2 0.27 -95.93 -34.86
CA THR A 2 -0.13 -94.77 -34.05
C THR A 2 -1.55 -94.30 -34.36
N THR A 3 -2.30 -93.86 -33.35
CA THR A 3 -3.23 -92.72 -33.47
C THR A 3 -3.16 -91.86 -32.20
N LEU A 4 -2.70 -90.63 -32.40
CA LEU A 4 -2.74 -89.50 -31.47
C LEU A 4 -4.03 -88.72 -31.76
N GLU A 5 -4.83 -88.42 -30.74
CA GLU A 5 -5.89 -87.41 -30.81
C GLU A 5 -5.45 -86.20 -29.98
N THR A 6 -5.43 -85.05 -30.65
CA THR A 6 -4.84 -83.78 -30.24
C THR A 6 -5.88 -82.92 -29.53
N GLY A 7 -5.68 -82.63 -28.25
CA GLY A 7 -6.44 -81.61 -27.52
C GLY A 7 -5.73 -80.25 -27.58
N LEU A 8 -6.16 -79.34 -28.44
CA LEU A 8 -5.67 -77.97 -28.51
C LEU A 8 -6.34 -77.11 -27.43
N ARG A 9 -5.59 -76.71 -26.39
CA ARG A 9 -6.02 -75.70 -25.40
C ARG A 9 -5.44 -74.35 -25.75
N VAL A 10 -6.30 -73.42 -26.17
CA VAL A 10 -5.97 -72.00 -26.34
C VAL A 10 -5.94 -71.33 -24.95
N SER A 11 -4.76 -70.93 -24.50
CA SER A 11 -4.61 -70.10 -23.29
C SER A 11 -4.87 -68.63 -23.64
N LYS A 12 -5.96 -68.05 -23.12
CA LYS A 12 -6.18 -66.60 -23.13
C LYS A 12 -5.34 -65.96 -22.03
N ASN A 13 -4.18 -65.40 -22.39
CA ASN A 13 -3.43 -64.53 -21.48
C ASN A 13 -4.19 -63.19 -21.34
N LYS A 14 -4.78 -62.95 -20.16
CA LYS A 14 -5.21 -61.61 -19.73
C LYS A 14 -3.95 -60.82 -19.36
N ALA A 15 -3.63 -59.78 -20.14
CA ALA A 15 -2.59 -58.82 -19.77
C ALA A 15 -3.08 -57.98 -18.58
N SER A 16 -2.43 -58.07 -17.43
CA SER A 16 -2.63 -57.12 -16.33
C SER A 16 -1.90 -55.83 -16.66
N ALA A 17 -2.64 -54.77 -16.96
CA ALA A 17 -2.09 -53.43 -17.10
C ALA A 17 -1.47 -53.00 -15.77
N SER A 18 -0.14 -52.95 -15.70
CA SER A 18 0.59 -52.45 -14.53
C SER A 18 0.33 -50.95 -14.40
N ARG A 19 -0.40 -50.54 -13.35
CA ARG A 19 -0.40 -49.15 -12.90
C ARG A 19 1.01 -48.84 -12.36
N ALA A 20 1.82 -48.15 -13.16
CA ALA A 20 3.10 -47.62 -12.72
C ALA A 20 2.84 -46.39 -11.83
N GLY A 21 3.40 -46.40 -10.62
CA GLY A 21 3.48 -45.24 -9.74
C GLY A 21 4.80 -44.49 -9.92
N PHE A 22 4.89 -43.30 -9.36
CA PHE A 22 6.11 -42.50 -9.36
C PHE A 22 7.24 -43.22 -8.61
N THR A 23 8.44 -43.20 -9.18
CA THR A 23 9.61 -43.78 -8.53
C THR A 23 10.14 -42.88 -7.41
N LEU A 24 10.89 -43.44 -6.45
CA LEU A 24 11.54 -42.65 -5.40
C LEU A 24 12.42 -41.53 -5.98
N LEU A 25 13.15 -41.84 -7.06
CA LEU A 25 14.02 -40.88 -7.74
C LEU A 25 13.21 -39.72 -8.32
N GLU A 26 12.04 -40.02 -8.89
CA GLU A 26 11.15 -39.04 -9.50
C GLU A 26 10.57 -38.08 -8.44
N ILE A 27 10.19 -38.60 -7.28
CA ILE A 27 9.74 -37.78 -6.15
C ILE A 27 10.86 -36.84 -5.67
N ILE A 28 12.09 -37.35 -5.53
CA ILE A 28 13.24 -36.54 -5.13
C ILE A 28 13.54 -35.44 -6.17
N LEU A 29 13.46 -35.77 -7.46
CA LEU A 29 13.65 -34.81 -8.55
C LEU A 29 12.61 -33.70 -8.51
N VAL A 30 11.34 -34.04 -8.27
CA VAL A 30 10.25 -33.06 -8.15
C VAL A 30 10.49 -32.13 -6.96
N PHE A 31 10.90 -32.65 -5.80
CA PHE A 31 11.23 -31.80 -4.65
C PHE A 31 12.41 -30.87 -4.93
N ALA A 32 13.45 -31.34 -5.62
CA ALA A 32 14.57 -30.50 -6.01
C ALA A 32 14.13 -29.35 -6.94
N LEU A 33 13.24 -29.64 -7.90
CA LEU A 33 12.68 -28.64 -8.80
C LEU A 33 11.78 -27.62 -8.08
N ILE A 34 10.93 -28.08 -7.15
CA ILE A 34 10.09 -27.19 -6.33
C ILE A 34 10.96 -26.28 -5.46
N ALA A 35 11.99 -26.82 -4.81
CA ALA A 35 12.90 -26.03 -3.97
C ALA A 35 13.65 -24.96 -4.78
N LEU A 36 14.09 -25.30 -6.00
CA LEU A 36 14.76 -24.37 -6.89
C LEU A 36 13.80 -23.29 -7.42
N ALA A 37 12.56 -23.66 -7.77
CA ALA A 37 11.55 -22.69 -8.16
C ALA A 37 11.20 -21.74 -7.00
N ALA A 38 11.05 -22.29 -5.79
CA ALA A 38 10.77 -21.52 -4.58
C ALA A 38 11.90 -20.55 -4.22
N SER A 39 13.17 -20.94 -4.41
CA SER A 39 14.32 -20.07 -4.10
C SER A 39 14.37 -18.84 -5.01
N VAL A 40 14.08 -18.99 -6.31
CA VAL A 40 14.00 -17.87 -7.25
C VAL A 40 12.87 -16.91 -6.88
N ILE A 41 11.72 -17.46 -6.47
CA ILE A 41 10.56 -16.65 -6.03
C ILE A 41 10.92 -15.88 -4.76
N ILE A 42 11.52 -16.52 -3.75
CA ILE A 42 11.88 -15.88 -2.47
C ILE A 42 12.98 -14.83 -2.66
N ALA A 43 14.01 -15.11 -3.47
CA ALA A 43 15.10 -14.18 -3.75
C ALA A 43 14.64 -12.92 -4.51
N ASN A 44 13.59 -13.04 -5.33
CA ASN A 44 13.00 -11.88 -6.01
C ASN A 44 12.04 -11.12 -5.06
N PHE A 45 11.33 -11.83 -4.19
CA PHE A 45 10.40 -11.23 -3.23
C PHE A 45 11.09 -10.29 -2.22
N THR A 46 12.34 -10.57 -1.82
CA THR A 46 13.13 -9.67 -0.96
C THR A 46 13.46 -8.34 -1.63
N THR A 47 13.52 -8.29 -2.97
CA THR A 47 13.74 -7.03 -3.71
C THR A 47 12.49 -6.14 -3.70
N PHE A 48 11.29 -6.73 -3.63
CA PHE A 48 10.04 -6.00 -3.43
C PHE A 48 9.92 -5.41 -2.01
N LEU A 49 10.44 -6.11 -1.00
CA LEU A 49 10.48 -5.61 0.40
C LEU A 49 11.52 -4.49 0.62
N ASN A 50 12.48 -4.32 -0.29
CA ASN A 50 13.48 -3.26 -0.22
C ASN A 50 13.02 -1.93 -0.85
N PHE A 51 11.76 -1.82 -1.30
CA PHE A 51 11.18 -0.53 -1.72
C PHE A 51 10.76 0.37 -0.54
N GLU A 52 10.80 -0.14 0.69
CA GLU A 52 10.44 0.61 1.91
C GLU A 52 11.29 1.88 2.14
N ASP A 53 12.49 1.97 1.57
CA ASP A 53 13.44 3.08 1.77
C ASP A 53 13.20 4.30 0.84
N ARG A 54 12.16 4.31 -0.01
CA ARG A 54 11.96 5.39 -0.99
C ARG A 54 10.54 5.95 -1.10
N VAL A 55 9.66 5.65 -0.16
CA VAL A 55 8.36 6.33 -0.10
C VAL A 55 8.57 7.71 0.55
N ASP A 56 8.66 8.74 -0.29
CA ASP A 56 8.74 10.13 0.13
C ASP A 56 7.43 10.54 0.84
N PRO A 57 7.46 10.85 2.15
CA PRO A 57 6.26 11.17 2.91
C PRO A 57 5.55 12.42 2.39
N GLU A 58 6.31 13.36 1.79
CA GLU A 58 5.74 14.56 1.20
C GLU A 58 4.93 14.22 -0.06
N GLU A 59 5.45 13.37 -0.95
CA GLU A 59 4.72 12.95 -2.14
C GLU A 59 3.53 12.06 -1.79
N THR A 60 3.66 11.18 -0.80
CA THR A 60 2.54 10.37 -0.29
C THR A 60 1.44 11.25 0.28
N LEU A 61 1.79 12.30 1.04
CA LEU A 61 0.82 13.27 1.53
C LEU A 61 0.12 14.00 0.39
N ARG A 62 0.87 14.46 -0.63
CA ARG A 62 0.27 15.10 -1.81
C ARG A 62 -0.68 14.15 -2.55
N ALA A 63 -0.31 12.88 -2.70
CA ALA A 63 -1.15 11.86 -3.30
C ALA A 63 -2.45 11.66 -2.50
N ALA A 64 -2.36 11.58 -1.17
CA ALA A 64 -3.52 11.46 -0.29
C ALA A 64 -4.46 12.67 -0.40
N ILE A 65 -3.92 13.90 -0.44
CA ILE A 65 -4.69 15.14 -0.65
C ILE A 65 -5.40 15.13 -2.01
N ARG A 66 -4.70 14.73 -3.08
CA ARG A 66 -5.30 14.60 -4.43
C ARG A 66 -6.45 13.59 -4.42
N SER A 67 -6.26 12.45 -3.76
CA SER A 67 -7.30 11.42 -3.64
C SER A 67 -8.50 11.92 -2.84
N ALA A 68 -8.29 12.57 -1.69
CA ALA A 68 -9.37 13.15 -0.87
C ALA A 68 -10.23 14.16 -1.66
N ARG A 69 -9.59 15.08 -2.41
CA ARG A 69 -10.32 16.01 -3.30
C ARG A 69 -11.10 15.28 -4.40
N PHE A 70 -10.51 14.23 -4.99
CA PHE A 70 -11.18 13.43 -6.01
C PHE A 70 -12.40 12.68 -5.43
N GLN A 71 -12.26 12.09 -4.24
CA GLN A 71 -13.34 11.35 -3.57
C GLN A 71 -14.50 12.28 -3.18
N ALA A 72 -14.20 13.46 -2.64
CA ALA A 72 -15.23 14.44 -2.28
C ALA A 72 -16.07 14.84 -3.50
N ALA A 73 -15.40 15.15 -4.62
CA ALA A 73 -16.08 15.52 -5.86
C ALA A 73 -16.86 14.37 -6.50
N SER A 74 -16.26 13.18 -6.58
CA SER A 74 -16.87 12.02 -7.23
C SER A 74 -18.04 11.47 -6.41
N GLY A 75 -17.92 11.45 -5.08
CA GLY A 75 -18.95 11.03 -4.16
C GLY A 75 -20.06 12.06 -3.91
N ARG A 76 -19.88 13.32 -4.39
CA ARG A 76 -20.76 14.47 -4.10
C ARG A 76 -20.99 14.67 -2.60
N GLY A 77 -19.98 14.39 -1.79
CA GLY A 77 -20.02 14.45 -0.33
C GLY A 77 -18.69 14.93 0.24
N GLU A 78 -18.61 15.11 1.55
CA GLU A 78 -17.34 15.41 2.21
C GLU A 78 -16.41 14.19 2.17
N ALA A 79 -15.11 14.44 1.98
CA ALA A 79 -14.06 13.47 2.25
C ALA A 79 -13.15 14.00 3.35
N THR A 80 -12.58 13.12 4.17
CA THR A 80 -11.65 13.49 5.23
C THR A 80 -10.28 12.88 4.99
N LEU A 81 -9.23 13.58 5.41
CA LEU A 81 -7.85 13.08 5.46
C LEU A 81 -7.35 13.18 6.91
N ARG A 82 -6.84 12.07 7.45
CA ARG A 82 -6.20 12.02 8.76
C ARG A 82 -4.94 11.18 8.73
N PHE A 83 -4.04 11.43 9.69
CA PHE A 83 -2.92 10.55 9.96
C PHE A 83 -3.30 9.56 11.06
N ASP A 84 -3.07 8.28 10.82
CA ASP A 84 -3.31 7.20 11.75
C ASP A 84 -1.95 6.69 12.27
N LYS A 85 -1.60 7.10 13.48
CA LYS A 85 -0.30 6.80 14.10
C LYS A 85 -0.13 5.31 14.42
N ASP A 86 -1.20 4.62 14.77
CA ASP A 86 -1.15 3.19 15.08
C ASP A 86 -0.74 2.36 13.87
N THR A 87 -1.14 2.81 12.67
CA THR A 87 -0.85 2.12 11.41
C THR A 87 0.20 2.82 10.54
N GLY A 88 0.72 3.98 10.96
CA GLY A 88 1.68 4.77 10.18
C GLY A 88 1.15 5.17 8.80
N THR A 89 -0.15 5.43 8.69
CA THR A 89 -0.86 5.54 7.41
C THR A 89 -1.66 6.84 7.33
N LEU A 90 -1.67 7.48 6.17
CA LEU A 90 -2.63 8.54 5.87
C LEU A 90 -3.93 7.90 5.37
N VAL A 91 -5.04 8.20 6.04
CA VAL A 91 -6.35 7.61 5.78
C VAL A 91 -7.25 8.67 5.16
N VAL A 92 -7.78 8.37 3.97
CA VAL A 92 -8.79 9.16 3.28
C VAL A 92 -10.13 8.44 3.40
N GLU A 93 -11.12 9.03 4.05
CA GLU A 93 -12.47 8.47 4.13
C GLU A 93 -13.40 9.20 3.15
N PRO A 94 -14.28 8.48 2.41
CA PRO A 94 -14.55 7.03 2.46
C PRO A 94 -13.62 6.14 1.62
N GLY A 95 -12.51 6.67 1.09
CA GLY A 95 -11.79 6.06 -0.02
C GLY A 95 -10.66 5.09 0.33
N GLU A 96 -9.49 5.64 0.65
CA GLU A 96 -8.20 5.02 0.35
C GLU A 96 -7.21 5.20 1.51
N ARG A 97 -6.20 4.34 1.56
CA ARG A 97 -5.14 4.36 2.57
C ARG A 97 -3.79 4.49 1.90
N PHE A 98 -2.95 5.36 2.45
CA PHE A 98 -1.64 5.71 1.94
C PHE A 98 -0.58 5.40 3.01
N PRO A 99 -0.01 4.19 3.02
CA PRO A 99 1.02 3.83 3.99
C PRO A 99 2.27 4.69 3.78
N LEU A 100 2.85 5.16 4.88
CA LEU A 100 4.11 5.90 4.86
C LEU A 100 5.29 4.94 5.08
N ASN A 101 6.50 5.48 4.97
CA ASN A 101 7.73 4.72 5.26
C ASN A 101 7.84 4.35 6.76
N PRO A 102 8.75 3.42 7.13
CA PRO A 102 8.86 2.90 8.50
C PRO A 102 9.14 3.94 9.60
N ASN A 103 9.59 5.16 9.24
CA ASN A 103 9.79 6.22 10.23
C ASN A 103 8.48 6.70 10.86
N PHE A 104 7.33 6.41 10.23
CA PHE A 104 6.00 6.76 10.73
C PHE A 104 5.28 5.60 11.43
N ALA A 105 5.93 4.44 11.54
CA ALA A 105 5.38 3.32 12.29
C ALA A 105 5.06 3.71 13.74
N LYS A 106 4.19 2.94 14.39
CA LYS A 106 3.68 3.21 15.74
C LYS A 106 4.78 3.52 16.77
N GLU A 107 5.84 2.71 16.79
CA GLU A 107 6.96 2.82 17.74
C GLU A 107 8.01 3.86 17.31
N SER A 108 7.92 4.36 16.08
CA SER A 108 8.84 5.37 15.53
C SER A 108 8.42 6.78 15.94
N ARG A 109 9.31 7.75 15.84
CA ARG A 109 9.04 9.15 16.19
C ARG A 109 8.32 9.95 15.08
N GLY A 110 8.22 9.42 13.87
CA GLY A 110 7.63 10.15 12.75
C GLY A 110 6.14 10.40 12.93
N GLU A 111 5.71 11.60 12.60
CA GLU A 111 4.35 12.09 12.80
C GLU A 111 3.96 13.09 11.71
N ILE A 112 2.70 13.07 11.31
CA ILE A 112 2.11 14.11 10.45
C ILE A 112 1.02 14.82 11.25
N ARG A 113 1.16 16.14 11.40
CA ARG A 113 0.19 17.01 12.10
C ARG A 113 -0.46 17.97 11.12
N PHE A 114 -1.74 18.27 11.32
CA PHE A 114 -2.49 19.21 10.49
C PHE A 114 -2.89 20.43 11.31
N TYR A 115 -2.75 21.62 10.72
CA TYR A 115 -3.11 22.89 11.35
C TYR A 115 -3.99 23.70 10.41
N LEU A 116 -5.13 24.21 10.88
CA LEU A 116 -5.98 25.10 10.11
C LEU A 116 -5.39 26.51 10.06
N VAL A 117 -5.52 27.20 8.93
CA VAL A 117 -5.17 28.62 8.83
C VAL A 117 -6.44 29.44 9.08
N PRO A 118 -6.53 30.17 10.20
CA PRO A 118 -7.72 30.96 10.49
C PRO A 118 -7.85 32.17 9.54
N PRO A 119 -9.08 32.66 9.31
CA PRO A 119 -9.28 33.91 8.57
C PRO A 119 -8.71 35.10 9.35
N ALA A 120 -8.57 36.24 8.67
CA ALA A 120 -8.28 37.50 9.34
C ALA A 120 -9.40 37.89 10.32
N GLU A 121 -9.02 38.47 11.45
CA GLU A 121 -9.98 38.98 12.43
C GLU A 121 -10.33 40.44 12.12
N GLY A 122 -11.59 40.69 11.78
CA GLY A 122 -12.08 42.04 11.46
C GLY A 122 -11.37 42.65 10.24
N MET A 123 -10.72 43.81 10.43
CA MET A 123 -9.88 44.47 9.42
C MET A 123 -8.37 44.24 9.65
N GLY A 124 -8.01 43.28 10.52
CA GLY A 124 -6.63 42.92 10.78
C GLY A 124 -5.94 42.25 9.58
N PRO A 125 -4.59 42.19 9.59
CA PRO A 125 -3.86 41.44 8.58
C PRO A 125 -4.17 39.94 8.67
N PHE A 126 -4.00 39.23 7.56
CA PHE A 126 -4.12 37.77 7.57
C PHE A 126 -3.01 37.15 8.44
N PRO A 127 -3.33 36.14 9.26
CA PRO A 127 -2.33 35.38 9.99
C PRO A 127 -1.32 34.74 9.03
N ASP A 128 -0.05 34.73 9.43
CA ASP A 128 0.97 33.99 8.70
C ASP A 128 0.64 32.49 8.74
N ALA A 129 0.30 31.94 7.58
CA ALA A 129 -0.11 30.55 7.44
C ALA A 129 0.95 29.58 7.98
N VAL A 130 2.24 29.85 7.74
CA VAL A 130 3.34 28.97 8.18
C VAL A 130 3.35 28.85 9.70
N ARG A 131 2.95 29.91 10.40
CA ARG A 131 2.99 30.01 11.86
C ARG A 131 1.71 29.58 12.57
N THR A 132 0.70 29.09 11.84
CA THR A 132 -0.55 28.65 12.48
C THR A 132 -0.31 27.49 13.44
N GLN A 133 -0.98 27.54 14.60
CA GLN A 133 -0.92 26.52 15.66
C GLN A 133 -2.29 25.89 15.94
N LEU A 134 -3.30 26.20 15.12
CA LEU A 134 -4.64 25.67 15.30
C LEU A 134 -4.72 24.21 14.80
N GLU A 135 -4.28 23.27 15.63
CA GLU A 135 -4.20 21.86 15.28
C GLU A 135 -5.57 21.22 15.06
N THR A 136 -5.66 20.33 14.08
CA THR A 136 -6.83 19.50 13.79
C THR A 136 -6.42 18.04 13.59
N LYS A 137 -7.29 17.11 13.98
CA LYS A 137 -7.07 15.67 13.77
C LYS A 137 -7.27 15.25 12.32
N GLU A 138 -8.08 16.01 11.59
CA GLU A 138 -8.42 15.71 10.20
C GLU A 138 -8.65 16.98 9.39
N VAL A 139 -8.41 16.87 8.09
CA VAL A 139 -8.71 17.89 7.09
C VAL A 139 -9.94 17.45 6.30
N ARG A 140 -10.90 18.35 6.13
CA ARG A 140 -12.13 18.10 5.36
C ARG A 140 -12.04 18.70 3.96
N PHE A 141 -12.52 17.95 2.99
CA PHE A 141 -12.60 18.32 1.58
C PHE A 141 -14.06 18.32 1.14
N ALA A 142 -14.50 19.41 0.53
CA ALA A 142 -15.87 19.60 0.08
C ALA A 142 -16.08 19.08 -1.37
N PRO A 143 -17.33 18.84 -1.79
CA PRO A 143 -17.65 18.32 -3.12
C PRO A 143 -17.18 19.20 -4.29
N ASP A 144 -16.97 20.48 -4.07
CA ASP A 144 -16.40 21.43 -5.03
C ASP A 144 -14.86 21.33 -5.15
N ARG A 145 -14.27 20.32 -4.49
CA ARG A 145 -12.83 20.07 -4.36
C ARG A 145 -12.11 21.07 -3.48
N SER A 146 -12.80 21.97 -2.78
CA SER A 146 -12.15 22.87 -1.83
C SER A 146 -11.85 22.18 -0.49
N SER A 147 -11.00 22.80 0.32
CA SER A 147 -10.77 22.46 1.73
C SER A 147 -10.74 23.73 2.56
N SER A 148 -10.83 23.60 3.88
CA SER A 148 -10.36 24.70 4.74
C SER A 148 -8.85 24.90 4.48
N PRO A 149 -8.33 26.14 4.46
CA PRO A 149 -6.90 26.40 4.40
C PRO A 149 -6.16 25.69 5.52
N PHE A 150 -5.07 24.99 5.22
CA PHE A 150 -4.35 24.21 6.22
C PHE A 150 -2.85 24.09 5.92
N VAL A 151 -2.09 23.79 6.97
CA VAL A 151 -0.69 23.42 6.95
C VAL A 151 -0.57 21.97 7.38
N ALA A 152 0.24 21.20 6.66
CA ALA A 152 0.70 19.90 7.14
C ALA A 152 2.15 20.03 7.60
N GLU A 153 2.41 19.54 8.81
CA GLU A 153 3.76 19.39 9.34
C GLU A 153 4.15 17.93 9.28
N ILE A 154 5.28 17.65 8.64
CA ILE A 154 5.87 16.31 8.52
C ILE A 154 7.11 16.27 9.40
N ASP A 155 7.03 15.54 10.49
CA ASP A 155 8.18 15.19 11.31
C ASP A 155 8.61 13.76 10.98
N ASN A 156 9.81 13.58 10.43
CA ASN A 156 10.35 12.25 10.12
C ASN A 156 10.94 11.55 11.36
N GLY A 157 10.87 12.17 12.55
CA GLY A 157 11.54 11.71 13.76
C GLY A 157 13.05 11.97 13.78
N GLN A 158 13.58 12.58 12.72
CA GLN A 158 14.97 12.98 12.53
C GLN A 158 15.02 14.36 11.89
N GLY A 159 15.85 15.25 12.42
CA GLY A 159 16.03 16.60 11.89
C GLY A 159 14.90 17.57 12.25
N THR A 160 14.67 18.56 11.40
CA THR A 160 13.65 19.60 11.60
C THR A 160 12.36 19.23 10.86
N PRO A 161 11.19 19.33 11.50
CA PRO A 161 9.92 19.13 10.83
C PRO A 161 9.74 20.06 9.64
N VAL A 162 9.21 19.53 8.55
CA VAL A 162 8.91 20.30 7.33
C VAL A 162 7.45 20.73 7.38
N ARG A 163 7.18 22.03 7.19
CA ARG A 163 5.83 22.59 7.15
C ARG A 163 5.46 22.95 5.71
N LEU A 164 4.35 22.40 5.24
CA LEU A 164 3.83 22.59 3.88
C LEU A 164 2.49 23.31 3.96
N VAL A 165 2.42 24.51 3.38
CA VAL A 165 1.18 25.30 3.32
C VAL A 165 0.41 24.92 2.06
N PHE A 166 -0.77 24.32 2.23
CA PHE A 166 -1.61 23.92 1.11
C PHE A 166 -2.66 24.97 0.80
N ASP A 167 -2.80 25.28 -0.49
CA ASP A 167 -3.88 26.13 -0.96
C ASP A 167 -5.24 25.41 -0.85
N PRO A 168 -6.31 26.10 -0.41
CA PRO A 168 -7.63 25.48 -0.23
C PRO A 168 -8.27 24.95 -1.52
N PHE A 169 -7.89 25.44 -2.70
CA PHE A 169 -8.51 25.08 -3.98
C PHE A 169 -7.63 24.19 -4.86
N SER A 170 -6.38 23.96 -4.46
CA SER A 170 -5.44 23.14 -5.24
C SER A 170 -4.65 22.17 -4.37
N SER A 171 -3.88 21.28 -5.00
CA SER A 171 -2.92 20.41 -4.32
C SER A 171 -1.50 21.01 -4.30
N LEU A 172 -1.38 22.29 -4.68
CA LEU A 172 -0.10 22.97 -4.76
C LEU A 172 0.31 23.48 -3.38
N VAL A 173 1.59 23.31 -3.08
CA VAL A 173 2.23 23.92 -1.92
C VAL A 173 2.55 25.37 -2.27
N ARG A 174 2.16 26.32 -1.42
CA ARG A 174 2.56 27.72 -1.58
C ARG A 174 4.06 27.83 -1.30
N SER A 175 4.81 28.43 -2.22
CA SER A 175 6.21 28.80 -1.96
C SER A 175 6.24 29.93 -0.92
N PRO A 176 7.24 29.98 -0.03
CA PRO A 176 7.44 31.14 0.83
C PRO A 176 7.75 32.36 -0.04
N GLU A 177 7.00 33.44 0.15
CA GLU A 177 7.34 34.78 -0.38
C GLU A 177 8.46 35.43 0.45
#